data_AF-A0A3A6R4C3-F1
#
_entry.id   AF-A0A3A6R4C3-F1
#
_cell.length_a   1.000
_cell.length_b   1.000
_cell.length_c   1.000
_cell.angle_alpha   90.00
_cell.angle_beta   90.00
_cell.angle_gamma   90.00
#
_symmetry.space_group_name_H-M   'P 1'
#
loop_
_entity.id
_entity.type
_entity.pdbx_description
1 polymer ?
#
loop_
_entity_poly.entity_id
_entity_poly.type
_entity_poly.pdbx_seq_one_letter_code
_entity_poly.pdbx_strand_id
1 'polypeptide(L)'
;MRARFELNRSFAADAELKRAQLAAYGKLKMPVLALAGESSAFNAVLKSMMAEVAENVSFAIIEKEGHWLAEENPCAVARALIDFDALILGHYN
;
A
#
# COMPACT_ATOMS: atom_id res chain seq x y z
N MET A 1 -2.45 -7.34 -25.48
CA MET A 1 -3.05 -7.86 -24.22
C MET A 1 -2.27 -9.00 -23.55
N ARG A 2 -1.14 -9.52 -24.07
CA ARG A 2 -0.39 -10.62 -23.40
C ARG A 2 0.21 -10.23 -22.05
N ALA A 3 0.89 -9.08 -21.97
CA ALA A 3 1.63 -8.67 -20.78
C ALA A 3 0.79 -8.64 -19.48
N ARG A 4 -0.47 -8.18 -19.53
CA ARG A 4 -1.33 -8.11 -18.34
C ARG A 4 -1.75 -9.49 -17.84
N PHE A 5 -1.99 -10.46 -18.74
CA PHE A 5 -2.30 -11.83 -18.32
C PHE A 5 -1.06 -12.55 -17.78
N GLU A 6 0.13 -12.24 -18.31
CA GLU A 6 1.40 -12.73 -17.78
C GLU A 6 1.65 -12.26 -16.33
N LEU A 7 1.26 -11.01 -15.99
CA LEU A 7 1.30 -10.53 -14.60
C LEU A 7 0.33 -11.30 -13.69
N ASN A 8 -0.86 -11.66 -14.17
CA ASN A 8 -1.81 -12.41 -13.33
C ASN A 8 -1.33 -13.84 -13.08
N ARG A 9 -0.71 -14.51 -14.07
CA ARG A 9 -0.17 -15.86 -13.86
C ARG A 9 1.04 -15.88 -12.92
N SER A 10 1.76 -14.75 -12.74
CA SER A 10 2.93 -14.71 -11.87
C SER A 10 2.58 -14.63 -10.39
N PHE A 11 1.32 -14.39 -10.01
CA PHE A 11 0.94 -14.17 -8.60
C PHE A 11 1.38 -15.28 -7.64
N ALA A 12 1.33 -16.55 -8.05
CA ALA A 12 1.81 -17.66 -7.22
C ALA A 12 3.33 -17.59 -7.00
N ALA A 13 4.09 -17.35 -8.08
CA ALA A 13 5.54 -17.17 -8.01
C ALA A 13 5.93 -15.92 -7.21
N ASP A 14 5.20 -14.82 -7.37
CA ASP A 14 5.41 -13.58 -6.61
C ASP A 14 5.15 -13.78 -5.11
N ALA A 15 4.19 -14.63 -4.74
CA ALA A 15 3.92 -14.97 -3.34
C ALA A 15 5.08 -15.78 -2.73
N GLU A 16 5.64 -16.75 -3.45
CA GLU A 16 6.82 -17.51 -3.02
C GLU A 16 8.03 -16.59 -2.86
N LEU A 17 8.27 -15.71 -3.85
CA LEU A 17 9.36 -14.74 -3.82
C LEU A 17 9.24 -13.80 -2.61
N LYS A 18 8.06 -13.22 -2.37
CA LYS A 18 7.83 -12.32 -1.23
C LYS A 18 8.02 -13.02 0.11
N ARG A 19 7.57 -14.27 0.25
CA ARG A 19 7.82 -15.08 1.47
C ARG A 19 9.30 -15.33 1.69
N ALA A 20 10.05 -15.68 0.64
CA ALA A 20 11.49 -15.87 0.73
C ALA A 20 12.21 -14.57 1.11
N GLN A 21 11.81 -13.44 0.54
CA GLN A 21 12.35 -12.11 0.90
C GLN A 21 12.04 -11.75 2.36
N LEU A 22 10.81 -11.98 2.82
CA LEU A 22 10.42 -11.74 4.20
C LEU A 22 11.21 -12.61 5.18
N ALA A 23 11.47 -13.88 4.82
CA ALA A 23 12.30 -14.78 5.63
C ALA A 23 13.77 -14.35 5.66
N ALA A 24 14.31 -13.85 4.55
CA ALA A 24 15.72 -13.46 4.44
C ALA A 24 16.02 -12.10 5.06
N TYR A 25 15.12 -11.12 4.91
CA TYR A 25 15.39 -9.72 5.26
C TYR A 25 14.47 -9.18 6.37
N GLY A 26 13.44 -9.92 6.75
CA GLY A 26 12.42 -9.45 7.69
C GLY A 26 11.47 -8.42 7.07
N LYS A 27 10.65 -7.80 7.93
CA LYS A 27 9.67 -6.77 7.54
C LYS A 27 10.35 -5.43 7.24
N LEU A 28 9.68 -4.60 6.46
CA LEU A 28 10.06 -3.20 6.25
C LEU A 28 10.04 -2.45 7.58
N LYS A 29 11.19 -1.88 7.95
CA LYS A 29 11.40 -1.08 9.16
C LYS A 29 11.01 0.39 8.97
N MET A 30 11.09 0.87 7.74
CA MET A 30 10.68 2.23 7.37
C MET A 30 9.15 2.41 7.53
N PRO A 31 8.67 3.63 7.79
CA PRO A 31 7.25 3.93 7.75
C PRO A 31 6.63 3.60 6.39
N VAL A 32 5.44 3.01 6.38
CA VAL A 32 4.68 2.66 5.18
C VAL A 32 3.27 3.24 5.28
N LEU A 33 2.81 3.91 4.21
CA LEU A 33 1.43 4.35 4.07
C LEU A 33 0.63 3.33 3.25
N ALA A 34 -0.42 2.79 3.85
CA ALA A 34 -1.47 2.03 3.19
C ALA A 34 -2.63 2.98 2.88
N LEU A 35 -2.83 3.31 1.59
CA LEU A 35 -3.88 4.24 1.14
C LEU A 35 -4.92 3.50 0.31
N ALA A 36 -6.19 3.60 0.69
CA ALA A 36 -7.31 2.98 -0.01
C ALA A 36 -8.41 3.99 -0.36
N GLY A 37 -9.17 3.73 -1.43
CA GLY A 37 -10.47 4.37 -1.63
C GLY A 37 -11.55 3.63 -0.85
N GLU A 38 -12.51 4.36 -0.30
CA GLU A 38 -13.61 3.81 0.51
C GLU A 38 -14.37 2.69 -0.21
N SER A 39 -14.63 2.87 -1.51
CA SER A 39 -15.39 1.93 -2.35
C SER A 39 -14.51 0.86 -3.01
N SER A 40 -13.21 0.82 -2.71
CA SER A 40 -12.27 -0.16 -3.26
C SER A 40 -12.48 -1.55 -2.67
N ALA A 41 -12.39 -2.59 -3.50
CA ALA A 41 -12.51 -3.99 -3.07
C ALA A 41 -11.50 -4.40 -1.98
N PHE A 42 -10.39 -3.67 -1.85
CA PHE A 42 -9.32 -3.96 -0.89
C PHE A 42 -9.38 -3.12 0.38
N ASN A 43 -10.32 -2.17 0.52
CA ASN A 43 -10.39 -1.25 1.66
C ASN A 43 -10.32 -2.00 3.01
N ALA A 44 -11.15 -3.04 3.18
CA ALA A 44 -11.26 -3.79 4.43
C ALA A 44 -10.00 -4.60 4.81
N VAL A 45 -9.14 -4.94 3.84
CA VAL A 45 -8.01 -5.86 4.04
C VAL A 45 -6.64 -5.19 3.89
N LEU A 46 -6.57 -4.00 3.28
CA LEU A 46 -5.29 -3.39 2.92
C LEU A 46 -4.40 -3.16 4.15
N LYS A 47 -4.97 -2.68 5.27
CA LYS A 47 -4.20 -2.44 6.50
C LYS A 47 -3.55 -3.72 7.04
N SER A 48 -4.31 -4.81 7.15
CA SER A 48 -3.79 -6.08 7.66
C SER A 48 -2.77 -6.68 6.70
N MET A 49 -3.05 -6.62 5.39
CA MET A 49 -2.11 -7.09 4.36
C MET A 49 -0.77 -6.35 4.42
N MET A 50 -0.78 -5.03 4.63
CA MET A 50 0.46 -4.26 4.74
C MET A 50 1.20 -4.55 6.06
N ALA A 51 0.48 -4.84 7.14
CA ALA A 51 1.08 -5.22 8.42
C ALA A 51 1.79 -6.60 8.37
N GLU A 52 1.51 -7.45 7.37
CA GLU A 52 2.24 -8.70 7.16
C GLU A 52 3.69 -8.45 6.70
N VAL A 53 3.94 -7.33 6.00
CA VAL A 53 5.23 -7.05 5.35
C VAL A 53 5.97 -5.83 5.92
N ALA A 54 5.33 -5.02 6.74
CA ALA A 54 5.91 -3.82 7.35
C ALA A 54 5.59 -3.72 8.85
N GLU A 55 6.47 -3.08 9.61
CA GLU A 55 6.32 -2.89 11.06
C GLU A 55 5.53 -1.63 11.42
N ASN A 56 5.74 -0.56 10.65
CA ASN A 56 5.19 0.76 10.92
C ASN A 56 4.23 1.15 9.80
N VAL A 57 2.97 0.74 9.91
CA VAL A 57 1.94 0.98 8.89
C VAL A 57 0.96 2.07 9.32
N SER A 58 0.98 3.20 8.62
CA SER A 58 -0.10 4.19 8.64
C SER A 58 -1.18 3.78 7.64
N PHE A 59 -2.45 3.96 7.98
CA PHE A 59 -3.57 3.62 7.10
C PHE A 59 -4.50 4.82 6.94
N ALA A 60 -4.85 5.13 5.70
CA ALA A 60 -5.77 6.21 5.36
C ALA A 60 -6.76 5.75 4.28
N ILE A 61 -7.97 6.29 4.35
CA ILE A 61 -9.03 6.07 3.37
C ILE A 61 -9.39 7.41 2.74
N ILE A 62 -9.56 7.44 1.42
CA ILE A 62 -10.17 8.57 0.72
C ILE A 62 -11.65 8.24 0.50
N GLU A 63 -12.53 9.03 1.13
CA GLU A 63 -13.99 8.87 1.05
C GLU A 63 -14.50 9.04 -0.38
N LYS A 64 -15.55 8.29 -0.74
CA LYS A 64 -16.23 8.34 -2.06
C LYS A 64 -15.37 7.95 -3.27
N GLU A 65 -14.13 7.51 -3.05
CA GLU A 65 -13.25 7.05 -4.12
C GLU A 65 -13.16 5.51 -4.18
N GLY A 66 -12.89 4.98 -5.37
CA GLY A 66 -12.72 3.58 -5.70
C GLY A 66 -11.26 3.15 -5.81
N HIS A 67 -10.92 2.47 -6.89
CA HIS A 67 -9.58 1.87 -7.06
C HIS A 67 -8.57 2.85 -7.66
N TRP A 68 -9.01 3.79 -8.50
CA TRP A 68 -8.13 4.65 -9.30
C TRP A 68 -7.92 5.98 -8.60
N LEU A 69 -7.43 5.95 -7.36
CA LEU A 69 -7.39 7.11 -6.47
C LEU A 69 -6.75 8.36 -7.10
N ALA A 70 -5.67 8.18 -7.86
CA ALA A 70 -4.95 9.29 -8.48
C ALA A 70 -5.75 9.92 -9.65
N GLU A 71 -6.53 9.11 -10.35
CA GLU A 71 -7.41 9.55 -11.43
C GLU A 71 -8.73 10.13 -10.92
N GLU A 72 -9.28 9.54 -9.85
CA GLU A 72 -10.56 9.95 -9.27
C GLU A 72 -10.42 11.21 -8.40
N ASN A 73 -9.35 11.30 -7.59
CA ASN A 73 -9.12 12.45 -6.71
C ASN A 73 -7.62 12.71 -6.45
N PRO A 74 -6.91 13.28 -7.45
CA PRO A 74 -5.46 13.53 -7.34
C PRO A 74 -5.11 14.47 -6.18
N CYS A 75 -5.98 15.42 -5.85
CA CYS A 75 -5.75 16.36 -4.74
C CYS A 75 -5.77 15.65 -3.38
N ALA A 76 -6.72 14.73 -3.17
CA ALA A 76 -6.78 13.96 -1.93
C ALA A 76 -5.58 13.02 -1.79
N VAL A 77 -5.15 12.39 -2.88
CA VAL A 77 -3.92 11.56 -2.88
C VAL A 77 -2.69 12.40 -2.53
N ALA A 78 -2.51 13.54 -3.19
CA ALA A 78 -1.39 14.43 -2.91
C ALA A 78 -1.40 14.89 -1.43
N ARG A 79 -2.59 15.22 -0.90
CA ARG A 79 -2.74 15.61 0.50
C ARG A 79 -2.35 14.48 1.45
N ALA A 80 -2.82 13.27 1.22
CA ALA A 80 -2.49 12.10 2.04
C ALA A 80 -0.98 11.82 2.07
N LEU A 81 -0.30 12.00 0.93
CA LEU A 81 1.16 11.84 0.84
C LEU A 81 1.90 12.93 1.62
N ILE A 82 1.49 14.20 1.49
CA ILE A 82 2.10 15.32 2.23
C ILE A 82 1.89 15.15 3.74
N ASP A 83 0.69 14.76 4.17
CA ASP A 83 0.39 14.55 5.59
C ASP A 83 1.19 13.37 6.16
N PHE A 84 1.41 12.31 5.36
CA PHE A 84 2.27 11.20 5.75
C PHE A 84 3.74 11.61 5.84
N ASP A 85 4.26 12.39 4.89
CA ASP A 85 5.62 12.92 4.93
C ASP A 85 5.86 13.82 6.15
N ALA A 86 4.91 14.72 6.43
CA ALA A 86 4.95 15.55 7.63
C ALA A 86 4.92 14.72 8.92
N LEU A 87 4.10 13.66 8.98
CA LEU A 87 4.03 12.74 10.11
C LEU A 87 5.39 12.07 10.35
N ILE A 88 6.05 11.53 9.32
CA ILE A 88 7.33 10.82 9.49
C ILE A 88 8.48 11.77 9.84
N LEU A 89 8.50 12.99 9.28
CA LEU A 89 9.54 13.99 9.58
C LEU A 89 9.36 14.59 10.98
N GLY A 90 8.12 14.70 11.46
CA GLY A 90 7.82 15.13 12.82
C GLY A 90 8.38 14.21 13.91
N HIS A 91 8.73 12.96 13.59
CA HIS A 91 9.35 12.00 14.50
C HIS A 91 10.89 12.09 14.55
N TYR A 92 11.53 12.95 13.75
CA TYR A 92 12.99 13.15 13.71
C TYR A 92 13.49 14.40 14.47
N ASN A 93 12.61 15.11 15.21
CA ASN A 93 12.95 16.23 16.09
C ASN A 93 12.87 15.85 17.57
#